data_AF-A0A378YCG8-F1
#
_entry.id   AF-A0A378YCG8-F1
#
_cell.length_a   1.000
_cell.length_b   1.000
_cell.length_c   1.000
_cell.angle_alpha   90.00
_cell.angle_beta   90.00
_cell.angle_gamma   90.00
#
_symmetry.space_group_name_H-M   'P 1'
#
loop_
_entity.id
_entity.type
_entity.pdbx_description
1 polymer ?
#
loop_
_entity_poly.entity_id
_entity_poly.type
_entity_poly.pdbx_seq_one_letter_code
_entity_poly.pdbx_strand_id
1 'polypeptide(L)'
;MSSRSPGSAAGTGRVRARDIDRVTTRARLDAAYEEGQLGADEYHERSERAGGAETLGELHRLVGDLQPSPGATDLSLPQPNPAWTRARKGGYPPRVRARHADRAATCAVLDAALADGQLSVDDHHALTELAGAATTLGELAELTADLQRPADAPGPPRPPLPHRRYWFPAGVAALALAAAVGMYTVVDRPAAAPAGPPSVDLGVIEPKVIPTPNLLTVAGIAHFRDTYRAKFGDTLLDEVSLFDEHASIARALPGEPNRVVHYGYRGGFEQSRPVATRKPDTPQFDLAAVDLTALDRTLAEAPALLNVDGGTISHIDLKVDTAPGGSRTAPVALVRVYVRNAFGESGYLILDPTGVVLRAFPFTG
;
A
#
# COMPACT_ATOMS: atom_id res chain seq x y z
N MET A 1 -40.62 -2.68 22.70
CA MET A 1 -40.27 -1.26 22.46
C MET A 1 -38.84 -1.23 21.95
N SER A 2 -38.64 -1.40 20.63
CA SER A 2 -37.32 -1.37 20.01
C SER A 2 -36.93 0.07 19.71
N SER A 3 -35.89 0.57 20.36
CA SER A 3 -35.28 1.86 20.06
C SER A 3 -34.53 1.77 18.73
N ARG A 4 -35.09 2.36 17.68
CA ARG A 4 -34.41 2.56 16.39
C ARG A 4 -33.50 3.78 16.54
N SER A 5 -32.19 3.59 16.53
CA SER A 5 -31.21 4.68 16.58
C SER A 5 -31.32 5.56 15.32
N PRO A 6 -31.57 6.87 15.41
CA PRO A 6 -31.53 7.79 14.28
C PRO A 6 -30.11 8.35 14.17
N GLY A 7 -29.19 7.61 13.53
CA GLY A 7 -27.76 7.98 13.54
C GLY A 7 -27.02 7.91 12.22
N SER A 8 -27.53 7.19 11.20
CA SER A 8 -26.74 6.93 9.98
C SER A 8 -27.15 7.76 8.76
N ALA A 9 -28.30 8.44 8.78
CA ALA A 9 -28.82 9.18 7.63
C ALA A 9 -28.22 10.60 7.44
N ALA A 10 -27.58 11.16 8.47
CA ALA A 10 -27.13 12.56 8.46
C ALA A 10 -25.87 12.81 7.60
N GLY A 11 -25.13 11.76 7.22
CA GLY A 11 -23.89 11.89 6.44
C GLY A 11 -24.11 12.00 4.93
N THR A 12 -25.07 11.27 4.38
CA THR A 12 -25.30 11.17 2.92
C THR A 12 -26.22 12.24 2.36
N GLY A 13 -26.97 12.95 3.22
CA GLY A 13 -27.80 14.08 2.80
C GLY A 13 -27.00 15.31 2.33
N ARG A 14 -25.66 15.30 2.46
CA ARG A 14 -24.77 16.40 2.03
C ARG A 14 -23.90 16.05 0.83
N VAL A 15 -23.93 14.81 0.35
CA VAL A 15 -22.98 14.33 -0.65
C VAL A 15 -23.64 14.33 -2.02
N ARG A 16 -23.02 15.01 -3.00
CA ARG A 16 -23.52 15.15 -4.37
C ARG A 16 -23.63 13.78 -5.04
N ALA A 17 -24.69 13.55 -5.82
CA ALA A 17 -24.88 12.32 -6.59
C ALA A 17 -24.12 12.38 -7.93
N ARG A 18 -23.47 11.27 -8.30
CA ARG A 18 -22.91 11.07 -9.65
C ARG A 18 -24.02 10.79 -10.65
N ASP A 19 -23.74 11.01 -11.92
CA ASP A 19 -24.65 10.60 -12.99
C ASP A 19 -24.90 9.09 -12.97
N ILE A 20 -23.87 8.29 -12.67
CA ILE A 20 -24.02 6.84 -12.51
C ILE A 20 -24.98 6.48 -11.37
N ASP A 21 -24.99 7.23 -10.26
CA ASP A 21 -25.91 6.98 -9.15
C ASP A 21 -27.37 7.25 -9.55
N ARG A 22 -27.61 8.31 -10.33
CA ARG A 22 -28.95 8.63 -10.86
C ARG A 22 -29.42 7.54 -11.83
N VAL A 23 -28.54 7.05 -12.70
CA VAL A 23 -28.83 5.94 -13.64
C VAL A 23 -29.10 4.64 -12.89
N THR A 24 -28.27 4.28 -11.92
CA THR A 24 -28.47 3.09 -11.09
C THR A 24 -29.79 3.16 -10.32
N THR A 25 -30.15 4.34 -9.80
CA THR A 25 -31.43 4.54 -9.11
C THR A 25 -32.61 4.33 -10.06
N ARG A 26 -32.56 4.88 -11.28
CA ARG A 26 -33.60 4.67 -12.29
C ARG A 26 -33.73 3.20 -12.68
N ALA A 27 -32.62 2.51 -12.95
CA ALA A 27 -32.64 1.08 -13.25
C ALA A 27 -33.28 0.25 -12.11
N ARG A 28 -33.07 0.65 -10.85
CA ARG A 28 -33.74 0.02 -9.71
C ARG A 28 -35.23 0.33 -9.64
N LEU A 29 -35.65 1.54 -10.00
CA LEU A 29 -37.06 1.91 -10.12
C LEU A 29 -37.75 1.15 -11.26
N ASP A 30 -37.06 0.95 -12.39
CA ASP A 30 -37.53 0.15 -13.53
C ASP A 30 -37.83 -1.28 -13.09
N ALA A 31 -36.87 -1.92 -12.41
CA ALA A 31 -37.04 -3.27 -11.87
C ALA A 31 -38.20 -3.37 -10.86
N ALA A 32 -38.36 -2.38 -9.99
CA ALA A 32 -39.46 -2.33 -9.03
C ALA A 32 -40.84 -2.14 -9.71
N TYR A 33 -40.89 -1.42 -10.84
CA TYR A 33 -42.09 -1.31 -11.66
C TYR A 33 -42.43 -2.64 -12.37
N GLU A 34 -41.43 -3.29 -12.96
CA GLU A 34 -41.59 -4.61 -13.61
C GLU A 34 -42.08 -5.69 -12.62
N GLU A 35 -41.63 -5.62 -11.38
CA GLU A 35 -42.05 -6.51 -10.29
C GLU A 35 -43.39 -6.12 -9.65
N GLY A 36 -43.98 -4.99 -10.06
CA GLY A 36 -45.26 -4.50 -9.55
C GLY A 36 -45.19 -3.90 -8.14
N GLN A 37 -44.00 -3.55 -7.64
CA GLN A 37 -43.83 -2.83 -6.37
C GLN A 37 -44.19 -1.34 -6.49
N LEU A 38 -44.16 -0.79 -7.71
CA LEU A 38 -44.51 0.60 -8.02
C LEU A 38 -45.65 0.66 -9.04
N GLY A 39 -46.58 1.60 -8.84
CA GLY A 39 -47.58 1.95 -9.86
C GLY A 39 -46.98 2.77 -10.99
N ALA A 40 -47.66 2.86 -12.14
CA ALA A 40 -47.15 3.58 -13.31
C ALA A 40 -46.92 5.08 -13.04
N ASP A 41 -47.87 5.77 -12.41
CA ASP A 41 -47.74 7.21 -12.09
C ASP A 41 -46.61 7.45 -11.09
N GLU A 42 -46.51 6.59 -10.08
CA GLU A 42 -45.48 6.66 -9.04
C GLU A 42 -44.08 6.41 -9.60
N TYR A 43 -43.95 5.46 -10.51
CA TYR A 43 -42.71 5.19 -11.23
C TYR A 43 -42.23 6.42 -12.03
N HIS A 44 -43.11 7.04 -12.82
CA HIS A 44 -42.74 8.24 -13.60
C HIS A 44 -42.31 9.39 -12.67
N GLU A 45 -43.05 9.66 -11.59
CA GLU A 45 -42.70 10.69 -10.62
C GLU A 45 -41.34 10.42 -9.94
N ARG A 46 -41.07 9.18 -9.55
CA ARG A 46 -39.79 8.80 -8.92
C ARG A 46 -38.64 8.87 -9.93
N SER A 47 -38.84 8.48 -11.18
CA SER A 47 -37.81 8.51 -12.24
C SER A 47 -37.44 9.92 -12.69
N GLU A 48 -38.41 10.84 -12.71
CA GLU A 48 -38.16 12.28 -12.91
C GLU A 48 -37.37 12.86 -11.73
N ARG A 49 -37.81 12.61 -10.49
CA ARG A 49 -37.09 13.05 -9.27
C ARG A 49 -35.69 12.47 -9.18
N ALA A 50 -35.47 11.22 -9.58
CA ALA A 50 -34.14 10.62 -9.63
C ALA A 50 -33.22 11.33 -10.65
N GLY A 51 -33.79 11.87 -11.73
CA GLY A 51 -33.05 12.66 -12.72
C GLY A 51 -32.52 13.99 -12.22
N GLY A 52 -33.35 14.67 -11.42
CA GLY A 52 -33.02 15.97 -10.82
C GLY A 52 -32.40 15.88 -9.43
N ALA A 53 -32.14 14.68 -8.91
CA ALA A 53 -31.58 14.52 -7.58
C ALA A 53 -30.12 14.98 -7.55
N GLU A 54 -29.84 15.92 -6.66
CA GLU A 54 -28.51 16.50 -6.48
C GLU A 54 -27.69 15.71 -5.47
N THR A 55 -28.35 14.98 -4.55
CA THR A 55 -27.67 14.28 -3.45
C THR A 55 -27.93 12.78 -3.39
N LEU A 56 -26.97 12.01 -2.90
CA LEU A 56 -27.15 10.58 -2.61
C LEU A 56 -28.29 10.34 -1.59
N GLY A 57 -28.50 11.27 -0.66
CA GLY A 57 -29.60 11.20 0.29
C GLY A 57 -30.99 11.35 -0.35
N GLU A 58 -31.11 12.05 -1.47
CA GLU A 58 -32.34 12.11 -2.27
C GLU A 58 -32.59 10.80 -2.99
N LEU A 59 -31.56 10.29 -3.68
CA LEU A 59 -31.64 9.01 -4.39
C LEU A 59 -31.98 7.85 -3.44
N HIS A 60 -31.33 7.76 -2.28
CA HIS A 60 -31.65 6.74 -1.28
C HIS A 60 -33.08 6.82 -0.76
N ARG A 61 -33.68 8.01 -0.67
CA ARG A 61 -35.08 8.16 -0.24
C ARG A 61 -36.05 7.62 -1.28
N LEU A 62 -35.73 7.74 -2.57
CA LEU A 62 -36.59 7.28 -3.68
C LEU A 62 -36.69 5.74 -3.78
N VAL A 63 -35.72 5.01 -3.22
CA VAL A 63 -35.67 3.54 -3.29
C VAL A 63 -35.65 2.86 -1.92
N GLY A 64 -35.78 3.63 -0.84
CA GLY A 64 -35.57 3.15 0.53
C GLY A 64 -36.71 2.28 1.07
N ASP A 65 -37.89 2.38 0.47
CA ASP A 65 -39.10 1.60 0.77
C ASP A 65 -39.28 0.37 -0.13
N LEU A 66 -38.51 0.28 -1.23
CA LEU A 66 -38.57 -0.84 -2.17
C LEU A 66 -37.92 -2.09 -1.59
N GLN A 67 -38.57 -3.23 -1.78
CA GLN A 67 -38.06 -4.52 -1.36
C GLN A 67 -36.84 -4.93 -2.21
N PRO A 68 -35.80 -5.52 -1.60
CA PRO A 68 -34.66 -6.01 -2.34
C PRO A 68 -35.05 -7.20 -3.21
N SER A 69 -34.81 -7.11 -4.52
CA SER A 69 -34.99 -8.21 -5.47
C SER A 69 -33.67 -8.89 -5.80
N PRO A 70 -33.61 -10.23 -5.94
CA PRO A 70 -32.41 -10.96 -6.32
C PRO A 70 -31.77 -10.45 -7.62
N GLY A 71 -32.59 -9.98 -8.58
CA GLY A 71 -32.12 -9.44 -9.87
C GLY A 71 -31.58 -8.02 -9.82
N ALA A 72 -31.81 -7.29 -8.72
CA ALA A 72 -31.42 -5.89 -8.54
C ALA A 72 -30.28 -5.70 -7.52
N THR A 73 -29.62 -6.79 -7.10
CA THR A 73 -28.54 -6.74 -6.10
C THR A 73 -27.39 -5.82 -6.55
N ASP A 74 -27.06 -5.85 -7.84
CA ASP A 74 -26.01 -5.03 -8.47
C ASP A 74 -26.43 -3.57 -8.70
N LEU A 75 -27.72 -3.23 -8.53
CA LEU A 75 -28.26 -1.88 -8.65
C LEU A 75 -28.36 -1.18 -7.29
N SER A 76 -27.58 -1.64 -6.32
CA SER A 76 -27.52 -1.06 -4.99
C SER A 76 -26.62 0.18 -4.98
N LEU A 77 -27.17 1.32 -4.56
CA LEU A 77 -26.37 2.51 -4.30
C LEU A 77 -25.29 2.22 -3.24
N PRO A 78 -24.10 2.84 -3.33
CA PRO A 78 -23.07 2.70 -2.33
C PRO A 78 -23.63 3.01 -0.93
N GLN A 79 -23.51 2.05 -0.01
CA GLN A 79 -24.05 2.26 1.33
C GLN A 79 -23.36 3.45 2.02
N PRO A 80 -24.10 4.24 2.82
CA PRO A 80 -23.54 5.28 3.67
C PRO A 80 -22.44 4.69 4.55
N ASN A 81 -21.18 4.87 4.20
CA ASN A 81 -20.10 4.35 5.04
C ASN A 81 -19.95 5.28 6.27
N PRO A 82 -20.18 4.81 7.52
CA PRO A 82 -20.00 5.64 8.72
C PRO A 82 -18.53 6.04 8.94
N ALA A 83 -17.61 5.55 8.11
CA ALA A 83 -16.22 6.00 8.07
C ALA A 83 -16.04 7.45 7.58
N TRP A 84 -17.00 8.02 6.82
CA TRP A 84 -16.88 9.38 6.29
C TRP A 84 -16.92 10.47 7.36
N THR A 85 -17.57 10.20 8.49
CA THR A 85 -17.52 11.07 9.68
C THR A 85 -16.25 10.88 10.52
N ARG A 86 -15.48 9.79 10.34
CA ARG A 86 -14.28 9.49 11.14
C ARG A 86 -12.96 9.98 10.52
N ALA A 87 -12.95 10.41 9.26
CA ALA A 87 -11.73 10.86 8.56
C ALA A 87 -11.21 12.24 9.02
N ARG A 88 -11.91 12.98 9.88
CA ARG A 88 -11.46 14.32 10.33
C ARG A 88 -10.37 14.32 11.41
N LYS A 89 -9.94 13.16 11.93
CA LYS A 89 -8.96 13.11 13.03
C LYS A 89 -7.48 13.10 12.62
N GLY A 90 -7.16 13.10 11.32
CA GLY A 90 -5.77 13.00 10.83
C GLY A 90 -5.25 14.17 9.98
N GLY A 91 -6.09 15.20 9.72
CA GLY A 91 -5.73 16.32 8.85
C GLY A 91 -4.91 17.40 9.56
N TYR A 92 -4.09 18.12 8.78
CA TYR A 92 -3.46 19.36 9.23
C TYR A 92 -4.54 20.36 9.72
N PRO A 93 -4.27 21.21 10.73
CA PRO A 93 -5.28 22.17 11.21
C PRO A 93 -5.78 23.06 10.06
N PRO A 94 -7.08 23.40 10.02
CA PRO A 94 -7.70 24.11 8.89
C PRO A 94 -7.07 25.49 8.61
N ARG A 95 -6.50 26.11 9.64
CA ARG A 95 -5.82 27.41 9.58
C ARG A 95 -4.43 27.38 8.91
N VAL A 96 -3.94 26.22 8.48
CA VAL A 96 -2.62 26.13 7.86
C VAL A 96 -2.66 26.56 6.41
N ARG A 97 -1.66 27.35 6.00
CA ARG A 97 -1.56 27.91 4.66
C ARG A 97 -1.42 26.80 3.60
N ALA A 98 -2.24 26.87 2.56
CA ALA A 98 -2.20 25.95 1.43
C ALA A 98 -0.98 26.22 0.54
N ARG A 99 -0.22 25.17 0.22
CA ARG A 99 0.87 25.19 -0.76
C ARG A 99 0.28 25.08 -2.18
N HIS A 100 1.10 25.39 -3.19
CA HIS A 100 0.71 25.18 -4.58
C HIS A 100 0.36 23.72 -4.88
N ALA A 101 1.06 22.77 -4.27
CA ALA A 101 0.75 21.35 -4.38
C ALA A 101 -0.63 20.99 -3.79
N ASP A 102 -1.04 21.65 -2.71
CA ASP A 102 -2.35 21.42 -2.10
C ASP A 102 -3.47 21.96 -3.01
N ARG A 103 -3.29 23.16 -3.58
CA ARG A 103 -4.22 23.73 -4.59
C ARG A 103 -4.33 22.85 -5.83
N ALA A 104 -3.19 22.38 -6.36
CA ALA A 104 -3.16 21.49 -7.52
C ALA A 104 -3.85 20.15 -7.25
N ALA A 105 -3.68 19.58 -6.05
CA ALA A 105 -4.38 18.36 -5.65
C ALA A 105 -5.90 18.59 -5.55
N THR A 106 -6.34 19.74 -5.04
CA THR A 106 -7.76 20.11 -5.05
C THR A 106 -8.31 20.25 -6.47
N CYS A 107 -7.60 20.91 -7.39
CA CYS A 107 -8.01 21.00 -8.80
C CYS A 107 -8.18 19.60 -9.43
N ALA A 108 -7.26 18.67 -9.18
CA ALA A 108 -7.39 17.30 -9.68
C ALA A 108 -8.63 16.56 -9.16
N VAL A 109 -9.05 16.85 -7.92
CA VAL A 109 -10.30 16.31 -7.36
C VAL A 109 -11.52 16.95 -8.04
N LEU A 110 -11.49 18.25 -8.33
CA LEU A 110 -12.56 18.93 -9.06
C LEU A 110 -12.69 18.41 -10.51
N ASP A 111 -11.56 18.18 -11.19
CA ASP A 111 -11.52 17.61 -12.54
C ASP A 111 -12.14 16.20 -12.56
N ALA A 112 -11.80 15.37 -11.58
CA ALA A 112 -12.40 14.05 -11.43
C ALA A 112 -13.90 14.12 -11.13
N ALA A 113 -14.34 15.09 -10.32
CA ALA A 113 -15.76 15.28 -10.03
C ALA A 113 -16.56 15.77 -11.25
N LEU A 114 -15.96 16.60 -12.12
CA LEU A 114 -16.55 16.96 -13.41
C LEU A 114 -16.64 15.74 -14.33
N ALA A 115 -15.58 14.94 -14.44
CA ALA A 115 -15.58 13.71 -15.24
C ALA A 115 -16.61 12.68 -14.75
N ASP A 116 -16.83 12.60 -13.43
CA ASP A 116 -17.83 11.73 -12.79
C ASP A 116 -19.26 12.31 -12.85
N GLY A 117 -19.49 13.48 -13.45
CA GLY A 117 -20.79 14.13 -13.57
C GLY A 117 -21.36 14.69 -12.26
N GLN A 118 -20.52 14.88 -11.24
CA GLN A 118 -20.92 15.46 -9.95
C GLN A 118 -20.91 16.98 -9.94
N LEU A 119 -20.21 17.60 -10.89
CA LEU A 119 -20.13 19.05 -11.07
C LEU A 119 -20.53 19.43 -12.50
N SER A 120 -21.22 20.56 -12.64
CA SER A 120 -21.39 21.18 -13.96
C SER A 120 -20.09 21.86 -14.42
N VAL A 121 -19.97 22.16 -15.71
CA VAL A 121 -18.80 22.89 -16.25
C VAL A 121 -18.66 24.28 -15.61
N ASP A 122 -19.78 24.96 -15.39
CA ASP A 122 -19.80 26.30 -14.79
C ASP A 122 -19.38 26.24 -13.30
N ASP A 123 -19.88 25.25 -12.55
CA ASP A 123 -19.50 25.03 -11.16
C ASP A 123 -18.02 24.63 -11.05
N HIS A 124 -17.53 23.78 -11.95
CA HIS A 124 -16.13 23.40 -12.01
C HIS A 124 -15.23 24.62 -12.24
N HIS A 125 -15.61 25.50 -13.16
CA HIS A 125 -14.85 26.73 -13.43
C HIS A 125 -14.81 27.62 -12.19
N ALA A 126 -15.96 27.88 -11.56
CA ALA A 126 -16.06 28.69 -10.34
C ALA A 126 -15.26 28.09 -9.17
N LEU A 127 -15.37 26.78 -8.95
CA LEU A 127 -14.65 26.08 -7.89
C LEU A 127 -13.13 26.04 -8.13
N THR A 128 -12.69 25.98 -9.39
CA THR A 128 -11.28 26.02 -9.77
C THR A 128 -10.67 27.40 -9.50
N GLU A 129 -11.40 28.47 -9.80
CA GLU A 129 -11.00 29.84 -9.45
C GLU A 129 -10.89 30.01 -7.93
N LEU A 130 -11.88 29.54 -7.17
CA LEU A 130 -11.87 29.57 -5.71
C LEU A 130 -10.72 28.75 -5.13
N ALA A 131 -10.43 27.56 -5.69
CA ALA A 131 -9.30 26.74 -5.28
C ALA A 131 -7.95 27.43 -5.56
N GLY A 132 -7.85 28.19 -6.66
CA GLY A 132 -6.69 29.01 -6.99
C GLY A 132 -6.47 30.15 -5.99
N ALA A 133 -7.55 30.79 -5.54
CA ALA A 133 -7.52 31.89 -4.57
C ALA A 133 -7.37 31.43 -3.11
N ALA A 134 -7.67 30.17 -2.80
CA ALA A 134 -7.66 29.63 -1.46
C ALA A 134 -6.28 29.76 -0.78
N THR A 135 -6.30 30.33 0.42
CA THR A 135 -5.12 30.61 1.23
C THR A 135 -4.87 29.55 2.28
N THR A 136 -5.90 28.82 2.69
CA THR A 136 -5.82 27.82 3.77
C THR A 136 -6.25 26.41 3.33
N LEU A 137 -5.76 25.39 4.04
CA LEU A 137 -6.18 23.99 3.85
C LEU A 137 -7.64 23.77 4.25
N GLY A 138 -8.16 24.59 5.18
CA GLY A 138 -9.57 24.60 5.55
C GLY A 138 -10.47 25.02 4.39
N GLU A 139 -10.12 26.12 3.70
CA GLU A 139 -10.84 26.60 2.51
C GLU A 139 -10.85 25.52 1.41
N LEU A 140 -9.71 24.90 1.11
CA LEU A 140 -9.63 23.83 0.11
C LEU A 140 -10.45 22.58 0.50
N ALA A 141 -10.49 22.24 1.79
CA ALA A 141 -11.28 21.13 2.28
C ALA A 141 -12.79 21.40 2.23
N GLU A 142 -13.20 22.66 2.33
CA GLU A 142 -14.60 23.08 2.22
C GLU A 142 -15.11 22.96 0.78
N LEU A 143 -14.31 23.37 -0.20
CA LEU A 143 -14.63 23.27 -1.64
C LEU A 143 -14.85 21.83 -2.13
N THR A 144 -14.38 20.83 -1.39
CA THR A 144 -14.46 19.40 -1.77
C THR A 144 -15.23 18.57 -0.76
N ALA A 145 -15.91 19.21 0.19
CA ALA A 145 -16.56 18.52 1.31
C ALA A 145 -17.82 17.74 0.92
N ASP A 146 -18.50 18.18 -0.14
CA ASP A 146 -19.75 17.64 -0.66
C ASP A 146 -19.53 16.68 -1.85
N LEU A 147 -18.31 16.61 -2.38
CA LEU A 147 -17.96 15.72 -3.48
C LEU A 147 -17.75 14.28 -3.00
N GLN A 148 -18.26 13.33 -3.78
CA GLN A 148 -17.91 11.93 -3.57
C GLN A 148 -16.48 11.68 -3.99
N ARG A 149 -15.67 11.21 -3.03
CA ARG A 149 -14.32 10.75 -3.32
C ARG A 149 -14.37 9.40 -4.06
N PRO A 150 -13.62 9.22 -5.18
CA PRO A 150 -13.45 7.92 -5.81
C PRO A 150 -12.97 6.88 -4.79
N ALA A 151 -13.47 5.65 -4.86
CA ALA A 151 -13.08 4.57 -3.96
C ALA A 151 -11.55 4.28 -4.01
N ASP A 152 -10.92 4.63 -5.13
CA ASP A 152 -9.50 4.44 -5.41
C ASP A 152 -8.64 5.71 -5.18
N ALA A 153 -9.23 6.78 -4.63
CA ALA A 153 -8.50 8.02 -4.40
C ALA A 153 -7.50 7.90 -3.24
N PRO A 154 -6.26 8.39 -3.38
CA PRO A 154 -5.30 8.45 -2.29
C PRO A 154 -5.88 9.16 -1.05
N GLY A 155 -5.57 8.62 0.14
CA GLY A 155 -5.97 9.24 1.39
C GLY A 155 -5.43 10.68 1.55
N PRO A 156 -6.02 11.50 2.43
CA PRO A 156 -5.66 12.91 2.58
C PRO A 156 -4.17 13.11 2.88
N PRO A 157 -3.59 14.27 2.50
CA PRO A 157 -2.17 14.56 2.68
C PRO A 157 -1.76 14.38 4.14
N ARG A 158 -0.77 13.51 4.36
CA ARG A 158 -0.19 13.28 5.68
C ARG A 158 0.63 14.50 6.09
N PRO A 159 0.63 14.89 7.37
CA PRO A 159 1.40 16.04 7.84
C PRO A 159 2.89 15.92 7.45
N PRO A 160 3.54 16.99 6.94
CA PRO A 160 4.99 17.00 6.75
C PRO A 160 5.70 16.68 8.07
N LEU A 161 6.61 15.71 7.98
CA LEU A 161 7.64 15.47 8.99
C LEU A 161 8.45 16.77 9.20
N PRO A 162 8.92 17.05 10.43
CA PRO A 162 9.51 18.34 10.79
C PRO A 162 10.68 18.73 9.87
N HIS A 163 10.60 19.97 9.41
CA HIS A 163 11.40 20.64 8.38
C HIS A 163 12.87 20.92 8.78
N ARG A 164 13.50 20.04 9.55
CA ARG A 164 14.91 20.17 9.99
C ARG A 164 15.81 19.17 9.25
N ARG A 165 15.62 19.00 7.94
CA ARG A 165 16.51 18.14 7.13
C ARG A 165 16.71 18.56 5.67
N TYR A 166 16.21 19.73 5.25
CA TYR A 166 16.35 20.21 3.87
C TYR A 166 17.16 21.49 3.70
N TRP A 167 17.91 21.91 4.73
CA TRP A 167 18.93 22.96 4.57
C TRP A 167 20.29 22.40 4.13
N PHE A 168 20.50 21.08 4.21
CA PHE A 168 21.73 20.42 3.77
C PHE A 168 21.91 20.25 2.25
N PRO A 169 20.86 20.07 1.40
CA PRO A 169 21.10 19.91 -0.03
C PRO A 169 21.35 21.24 -0.77
N ALA A 170 20.88 22.39 -0.25
CA ALA A 170 21.16 23.69 -0.88
C ALA A 170 22.60 24.17 -0.63
N GLY A 171 23.18 23.84 0.53
CA GLY A 171 24.59 24.15 0.83
C GLY A 171 25.59 23.32 0.03
N VAL A 172 25.26 22.07 -0.29
CA VAL A 172 26.14 21.16 -1.06
C VAL A 172 26.18 21.53 -2.55
N ALA A 173 25.08 22.03 -3.12
CA ALA A 173 25.07 22.51 -4.51
C ALA A 173 25.88 23.81 -4.69
N ALA A 174 25.82 24.73 -3.73
CA ALA A 174 26.62 25.96 -3.76
C ALA A 174 28.12 25.69 -3.47
N LEU A 175 28.44 24.73 -2.60
CA LEU A 175 29.81 24.32 -2.33
C LEU A 175 30.42 23.54 -3.51
N ALA A 176 29.63 22.76 -4.24
CA ALA A 176 30.05 22.07 -5.46
C ALA A 176 30.30 23.07 -6.62
N LEU A 177 29.50 24.14 -6.73
CA LEU A 177 29.70 25.18 -7.75
C LEU A 177 30.88 26.12 -7.41
N ALA A 178 31.08 26.45 -6.13
CA ALA A 178 32.23 27.24 -5.68
C ALA A 178 33.56 26.44 -5.71
N ALA A 179 33.52 25.13 -5.46
CA ALA A 179 34.68 24.24 -5.67
C ALA A 179 34.98 24.02 -7.17
N ALA A 180 33.97 24.07 -8.06
CA ALA A 180 34.15 24.01 -9.50
C ALA A 180 34.70 25.32 -10.12
N VAL A 181 34.34 26.50 -9.59
CA VAL A 181 34.82 27.80 -10.11
C VAL A 181 36.11 28.26 -9.42
N GLY A 182 36.32 27.95 -8.13
CA GLY A 182 37.52 28.34 -7.39
C GLY A 182 38.79 27.57 -7.78
N MET A 183 38.66 26.35 -8.31
CA MET A 183 39.80 25.59 -8.86
C MET A 183 40.20 26.06 -10.27
N TYR A 184 39.40 26.91 -10.92
CA TYR A 184 39.65 27.41 -12.29
C TYR A 184 40.44 28.73 -12.35
N THR A 185 40.71 29.41 -11.23
CA THR A 185 41.39 30.73 -11.26
C THR A 185 42.79 30.75 -10.64
N VAL A 186 43.35 29.60 -10.21
CA VAL A 186 44.67 29.59 -9.53
C VAL A 186 45.85 29.15 -10.39
N VAL A 187 45.68 28.48 -11.54
CA VAL A 187 46.78 28.34 -12.51
C VAL A 187 46.23 28.21 -13.92
N ASP A 188 46.10 29.33 -14.64
CA ASP A 188 46.87 29.52 -15.87
C ASP A 188 46.68 30.93 -16.45
N ARG A 189 47.81 31.57 -16.77
CA ARG A 189 48.09 32.12 -18.11
C ARG A 189 49.59 32.42 -18.21
N PRO A 190 50.24 32.31 -19.39
CA PRO A 190 49.70 31.95 -20.71
C PRO A 190 50.46 30.82 -21.46
N ALA A 191 49.91 30.48 -22.63
CA ALA A 191 50.15 29.35 -23.52
C ALA A 191 51.59 29.01 -23.97
N ALA A 192 51.81 27.70 -24.20
CA ALA A 192 52.66 27.14 -25.27
C ALA A 192 52.12 25.76 -25.71
N ALA A 193 52.17 25.46 -27.01
CA ALA A 193 51.54 24.29 -27.68
C ALA A 193 52.46 23.03 -27.73
N PRO A 194 52.08 21.93 -28.42
CA PRO A 194 51.32 20.78 -27.93
C PRO A 194 52.11 19.44 -27.99
N ALA A 195 51.66 18.39 -27.27
CA ALA A 195 51.96 16.98 -27.59
C ALA A 195 50.85 16.08 -26.99
N GLY A 196 50.16 15.30 -27.83
CA GLY A 196 49.12 14.38 -27.37
C GLY A 196 49.70 13.14 -26.66
N PRO A 197 49.16 12.69 -25.51
CA PRO A 197 49.62 11.49 -24.84
C PRO A 197 48.76 10.24 -25.19
N PRO A 198 49.27 9.03 -24.88
CA PRO A 198 48.97 7.78 -25.58
C PRO A 198 47.69 7.08 -25.12
N SER A 199 47.16 6.22 -25.99
CA SER A 199 46.04 5.31 -25.67
C SER A 199 46.46 4.26 -24.65
N VAL A 200 45.73 4.21 -23.53
CA VAL A 200 45.84 3.15 -22.52
C VAL A 200 44.79 2.09 -22.84
N ASP A 201 45.24 0.86 -23.11
CA ASP A 201 44.38 -0.30 -23.31
C ASP A 201 43.86 -0.78 -21.94
N LEU A 202 42.58 -0.54 -21.67
CA LEU A 202 41.90 -1.03 -20.48
C LEU A 202 41.36 -2.42 -20.79
N GLY A 203 42.11 -3.44 -20.38
CA GLY A 203 41.72 -4.85 -20.48
C GLY A 203 40.28 -5.08 -20.01
N VAL A 204 39.59 -5.96 -20.74
CA VAL A 204 38.20 -6.38 -20.52
C VAL A 204 37.98 -6.73 -19.05
N ILE A 205 37.10 -5.98 -18.37
CA ILE A 205 36.58 -6.37 -17.05
C ILE A 205 35.63 -7.55 -17.30
N GLU A 206 36.06 -8.77 -16.98
CA GLU A 206 35.16 -9.92 -16.99
C GLU A 206 34.02 -9.70 -15.97
N PRO A 207 32.75 -9.80 -16.38
CA PRO A 207 31.63 -9.73 -15.44
C PRO A 207 31.74 -10.91 -14.48
N LYS A 208 32.05 -10.64 -13.20
CA LYS A 208 31.98 -11.67 -12.15
C LYS A 208 30.51 -11.99 -11.88
N VAL A 209 30.00 -13.02 -12.55
CA VAL A 209 28.69 -13.60 -12.24
C VAL A 209 28.78 -14.21 -10.86
N ILE A 210 28.22 -13.53 -9.86
CA ILE A 210 28.00 -14.14 -8.53
C ILE A 210 26.79 -15.05 -8.71
N PRO A 211 26.93 -16.38 -8.59
CA PRO A 211 25.76 -17.25 -8.64
C PRO A 211 24.85 -16.87 -7.46
N THR A 212 23.62 -16.43 -7.76
CA THR A 212 22.55 -16.25 -6.78
C THR A 212 21.69 -17.52 -6.80
N PRO A 213 22.02 -18.54 -5.98
CA PRO A 213 21.22 -19.75 -5.90
C PRO A 213 19.79 -19.43 -5.45
N ASN A 214 18.82 -20.21 -5.95
CA ASN A 214 17.41 -20.07 -5.59
C ASN A 214 17.25 -20.18 -4.06
N LEU A 215 16.72 -19.13 -3.41
CA LEU A 215 16.65 -19.03 -1.94
C LEU A 215 15.57 -19.92 -1.32
N LEU A 216 14.78 -20.64 -2.15
CA LEU A 216 13.84 -21.67 -1.72
C LEU A 216 14.49 -23.06 -1.71
N THR A 217 15.78 -23.17 -2.04
CA THR A 217 16.57 -24.41 -1.97
C THR A 217 17.52 -24.38 -0.79
N VAL A 218 17.92 -25.54 -0.29
CA VAL A 218 18.91 -25.64 0.80
C VAL A 218 20.20 -24.89 0.49
N ALA A 219 20.72 -25.04 -0.74
CA ALA A 219 21.93 -24.34 -1.17
C ALA A 219 21.74 -22.81 -1.11
N GLY A 220 20.57 -22.31 -1.51
CA GLY A 220 20.24 -20.89 -1.45
C GLY A 220 20.06 -20.37 -0.03
N ILE A 221 19.37 -21.12 0.83
CA ILE A 221 19.20 -20.76 2.25
C ILE A 221 20.55 -20.76 2.98
N ALA A 222 21.40 -21.76 2.73
CA ALA A 222 22.76 -21.81 3.26
C ALA A 222 23.58 -20.59 2.83
N HIS A 223 23.58 -20.30 1.52
CA HIS A 223 24.28 -19.15 0.97
C HIS A 223 23.78 -17.82 1.53
N PHE A 224 22.46 -17.66 1.67
CA PHE A 224 21.85 -16.49 2.30
C PHE A 224 22.29 -16.33 3.75
N ARG A 225 22.25 -17.40 4.54
CA ARG A 225 22.67 -17.39 5.96
C ARG A 225 24.13 -16.98 6.11
N ASP A 226 25.01 -17.52 5.28
CA ASP A 226 26.44 -17.21 5.34
C ASP A 226 26.71 -15.76 4.91
N THR A 227 26.02 -15.28 3.87
CA THR A 227 26.10 -13.90 3.38
C THR A 227 25.52 -12.90 4.40
N TYR A 228 24.44 -13.27 5.09
CA TYR A 228 23.86 -12.51 6.19
C TYR A 228 24.85 -12.37 7.34
N ARG A 229 25.43 -13.49 7.79
CA ARG A 229 26.42 -13.51 8.86
C ARG A 229 27.65 -12.68 8.50
N ALA A 230 28.14 -12.78 7.27
CA ALA A 230 29.28 -12.00 6.80
C ALA A 230 29.01 -10.48 6.81
N LYS A 231 27.78 -10.05 6.44
CA LYS A 231 27.44 -8.62 6.42
C LYS A 231 27.19 -8.04 7.80
N PHE A 232 26.46 -8.77 8.65
CA PHE A 232 25.91 -8.22 9.88
C PHE A 232 26.65 -8.67 11.15
N GLY A 233 27.49 -9.71 11.06
CA GLY A 233 28.26 -10.25 12.18
C GLY A 233 27.48 -11.19 13.11
N ASP A 234 26.17 -11.38 12.86
CA ASP A 234 25.28 -12.26 13.61
C ASP A 234 24.32 -13.01 12.67
N THR A 235 23.45 -13.84 13.23
CA THR A 235 22.36 -14.54 12.52
C THR A 235 20.98 -14.16 13.04
N LEU A 236 20.89 -13.05 13.77
CA LEU A 236 19.70 -12.63 14.49
C LEU A 236 18.90 -11.59 13.71
N LEU A 237 17.63 -11.91 13.44
CA LEU A 237 16.68 -11.03 12.76
C LEU A 237 15.30 -11.11 13.37
N ASP A 238 14.41 -10.19 13.03
CA ASP A 238 13.02 -10.23 13.52
C ASP A 238 12.17 -11.12 12.61
N GLU A 239 12.31 -10.94 11.30
CA GLU A 239 11.57 -11.67 10.27
C GLU A 239 12.38 -11.68 8.96
N VAL A 240 12.35 -12.81 8.26
CA VAL A 240 12.82 -12.91 6.88
C VAL A 240 11.80 -13.66 6.03
N SER A 241 11.51 -13.11 4.85
CA SER A 241 10.71 -13.74 3.80
C SER A 241 11.62 -14.04 2.63
N LEU A 242 11.79 -15.32 2.32
CA LEU A 242 12.59 -15.83 1.21
C LEU A 242 11.69 -16.13 0.02
N PHE A 243 12.04 -15.59 -1.14
CA PHE A 243 11.48 -15.92 -2.44
C PHE A 243 12.57 -16.56 -3.30
N ASP A 244 12.23 -17.07 -4.47
CA ASP A 244 13.20 -17.70 -5.39
C ASP A 244 14.41 -16.79 -5.72
N GLU A 245 14.18 -15.54 -6.09
CA GLU A 245 15.21 -14.61 -6.57
C GLU A 245 15.62 -13.55 -5.54
N HIS A 246 14.84 -13.36 -4.48
CA HIS A 246 15.06 -12.27 -3.54
C HIS A 246 14.58 -12.59 -2.13
N ALA A 247 15.05 -11.83 -1.15
CA ALA A 247 14.52 -11.91 0.21
C ALA A 247 14.22 -10.52 0.79
N SER A 248 13.27 -10.48 1.70
CA SER A 248 12.95 -9.29 2.51
C SER A 248 13.25 -9.59 3.97
N ILE A 249 13.96 -8.68 4.64
CA ILE A 249 14.46 -8.87 5.99
C ILE A 249 14.01 -7.71 6.86
N ALA A 250 13.57 -7.99 8.07
CA ALA A 250 13.43 -7.03 9.16
C ALA A 250 14.38 -7.42 10.29
N ARG A 251 15.18 -6.47 10.78
CA ARG A 251 16.06 -6.68 11.94
C ARG A 251 16.15 -5.43 12.81
N ALA A 252 16.51 -5.62 14.07
CA ALA A 252 16.85 -4.51 14.95
C ALA A 252 18.05 -3.71 14.41
N LEU A 253 18.02 -2.38 14.56
CA LEU A 253 19.17 -1.55 14.18
C LEU A 253 20.32 -1.79 15.19
N PRO A 254 21.56 -2.03 14.73
CA PRO A 254 22.71 -2.17 15.63
C PRO A 254 22.83 -0.97 16.56
N GLY A 255 22.93 -1.22 17.87
CA GLY A 255 23.00 -0.18 18.90
C GLY A 255 21.68 0.48 19.28
N GLU A 256 20.60 0.28 18.51
CA GLU A 256 19.27 0.85 18.75
C GLU A 256 18.17 -0.22 18.66
N PRO A 257 17.98 -1.09 19.68
CA PRO A 257 17.04 -2.21 19.63
C PRO A 257 15.56 -1.77 19.55
N ASN A 258 15.27 -0.49 19.80
CA ASN A 258 13.97 0.14 19.63
C ASN A 258 13.74 0.69 18.21
N ARG A 259 14.60 0.34 17.26
CA ARG A 259 14.48 0.64 15.83
C ARG A 259 14.55 -0.64 15.01
N VAL A 260 13.79 -0.67 13.92
CA VAL A 260 13.80 -1.74 12.92
C VAL A 260 14.30 -1.17 11.59
N VAL A 261 15.14 -1.94 10.91
CA VAL A 261 15.56 -1.67 9.54
C VAL A 261 15.07 -2.80 8.65
N HIS A 262 14.52 -2.42 7.50
CA HIS A 262 14.14 -3.36 6.46
C HIS A 262 15.20 -3.39 5.38
N TYR A 263 15.65 -4.59 5.01
CA TYR A 263 16.56 -4.81 3.90
C TYR A 263 15.88 -5.64 2.82
N GLY A 264 16.10 -5.29 1.55
CA GLY A 264 15.92 -6.21 0.42
C GLY A 264 17.24 -6.93 0.14
N TYR A 265 17.17 -8.19 -0.26
CA TYR A 265 18.31 -8.99 -0.67
C TYR A 265 18.14 -9.51 -2.09
N ARG A 266 19.10 -9.18 -2.97
CA ARG A 266 19.22 -9.68 -4.35
C ARG A 266 20.70 -9.88 -4.69
N GLY A 267 21.38 -10.79 -3.98
CA GLY A 267 22.85 -10.94 -4.04
C GLY A 267 23.63 -9.87 -3.26
N GLY A 268 22.93 -8.92 -2.65
CA GLY A 268 23.45 -7.89 -1.76
C GLY A 268 22.30 -7.30 -0.94
N PHE A 269 22.59 -6.67 0.19
CA PHE A 269 21.54 -6.12 1.06
C PHE A 269 21.45 -4.60 0.93
N GLU A 270 20.27 -4.12 0.59
CA GLU A 270 19.95 -2.69 0.44
C GLU A 270 18.79 -2.32 1.36
N GLN A 271 18.85 -1.14 1.96
CA GLN A 271 17.76 -0.68 2.82
C GLN A 271 16.51 -0.40 1.97
N SER A 272 15.43 -1.13 2.21
CA SER A 272 14.22 -1.06 1.40
C SER A 272 13.20 -0.03 1.90
N ARG A 273 13.30 0.39 3.17
CA ARG A 273 12.37 1.36 3.80
C ARG A 273 13.11 2.25 4.81
N PRO A 274 12.61 3.46 5.10
CA PRO A 274 13.11 4.27 6.21
C PRO A 274 13.05 3.51 7.54
N VAL A 275 14.02 3.78 8.42
CA VAL A 275 14.06 3.19 9.77
C VAL A 275 12.79 3.56 10.53
N ALA A 276 12.20 2.57 11.20
CA ALA A 276 10.96 2.74 11.95
C ALA A 276 11.13 2.37 13.43
N THR A 277 10.13 2.73 14.25
CA THR A 277 10.09 2.34 15.66
C THR A 277 9.82 0.84 15.80
N ARG A 278 10.57 0.18 16.69
CA ARG A 278 10.45 -1.24 17.05
C ARG A 278 10.25 -1.34 18.56
N LYS A 279 9.47 -2.33 19.01
CA LYS A 279 9.41 -2.63 20.45
C LYS A 279 10.74 -3.27 20.88
N PRO A 280 11.39 -2.81 21.96
CA PRO A 280 12.69 -3.35 22.37
C PRO A 280 12.66 -4.86 22.67
N ASP A 281 11.54 -5.35 23.19
CA ASP A 281 11.27 -6.73 23.58
C ASP A 281 10.77 -7.63 22.44
N THR A 282 10.73 -7.13 21.19
CA THR A 282 10.39 -7.98 20.04
C THR A 282 11.40 -9.15 19.97
N PRO A 283 10.92 -10.40 19.98
CA PRO A 283 11.79 -11.56 19.92
C PRO A 283 12.49 -11.67 18.57
N GLN A 284 13.69 -12.23 18.57
CA GLN A 284 14.50 -12.41 17.36
C GLN A 284 14.62 -13.89 17.00
N PHE A 285 14.53 -14.16 15.71
CA PHE A 285 14.79 -15.46 15.10
C PHE A 285 16.29 -15.60 14.82
N ASP A 286 16.85 -16.76 15.18
CA ASP A 286 18.24 -17.12 14.84
C ASP A 286 18.27 -18.03 13.61
N LEU A 287 18.83 -17.53 12.51
CA LEU A 287 19.02 -18.31 11.28
C LEU A 287 19.96 -19.50 11.46
N ALA A 288 20.84 -19.48 12.46
CA ALA A 288 21.73 -20.60 12.75
C ALA A 288 20.99 -21.80 13.35
N ALA A 289 19.80 -21.59 13.93
CA ALA A 289 18.99 -22.65 14.52
C ALA A 289 18.26 -23.52 13.48
N VAL A 290 18.27 -23.13 12.20
CA VAL A 290 17.57 -23.87 11.13
C VAL A 290 18.38 -25.10 10.72
N ASP A 291 17.80 -26.29 10.90
CA ASP A 291 18.31 -27.53 10.34
C ASP A 291 17.96 -27.61 8.85
N LEU A 292 18.95 -27.28 8.02
CA LEU A 292 18.78 -27.26 6.57
C LEU A 292 18.54 -28.66 5.98
N THR A 293 19.05 -29.72 6.62
CA THR A 293 18.88 -31.09 6.12
C THR A 293 17.46 -31.57 6.38
N ALA A 294 16.91 -31.24 7.54
CA ALA A 294 15.51 -31.53 7.85
C ALA A 294 14.56 -30.69 7.01
N LEU A 295 14.88 -29.40 6.83
CA LEU A 295 14.09 -28.51 5.98
C LEU A 295 14.01 -29.02 4.53
N ASP A 296 15.10 -29.51 3.95
CA ASP A 296 15.12 -30.07 2.58
C ASP A 296 14.05 -31.14 2.37
N ARG A 297 14.00 -32.11 3.29
CA ARG A 297 13.04 -33.22 3.23
C ARG A 297 11.62 -32.69 3.31
N THR A 298 11.36 -31.79 4.25
CA THR A 298 10.03 -31.20 4.42
C THR A 298 9.62 -30.35 3.23
N LEU A 299 10.55 -29.62 2.59
CA LEU A 299 10.29 -28.85 1.37
C LEU A 299 9.91 -29.75 0.19
N ALA A 300 10.58 -30.90 0.04
CA ALA A 300 10.26 -31.88 -1.00
C ALA A 300 8.87 -32.53 -0.79
N GLU A 301 8.48 -32.76 0.46
CA GLU A 301 7.18 -33.36 0.83
C GLU A 301 6.03 -32.35 0.89
N ALA A 302 6.33 -31.04 0.96
CA ALA A 302 5.34 -30.00 1.23
C ALA A 302 4.15 -29.98 0.25
N PRO A 303 4.33 -30.08 -1.09
CA PRO A 303 3.18 -30.07 -2.02
C PRO A 303 2.21 -31.23 -1.78
N ALA A 304 2.73 -32.42 -1.51
CA ALA A 304 1.92 -33.60 -1.24
C ALA A 304 1.19 -33.49 0.11
N LEU A 305 1.88 -33.01 1.16
CA LEU A 305 1.28 -32.78 2.48
C LEU A 305 0.17 -31.74 2.46
N LEU A 306 0.23 -30.79 1.53
CA LEU A 306 -0.71 -29.69 1.41
C LEU A 306 -1.83 -29.95 0.40
N ASN A 307 -1.88 -31.11 -0.25
CA ASN A 307 -2.88 -31.42 -1.27
C ASN A 307 -2.92 -30.36 -2.39
N VAL A 308 -1.74 -29.88 -2.81
CA VAL A 308 -1.60 -28.92 -3.92
C VAL A 308 -0.92 -29.64 -5.08
N ASP A 309 -1.73 -30.16 -6.00
CA ASP A 309 -1.24 -30.87 -7.17
C ASP A 309 -0.42 -29.94 -8.07
N GLY A 310 0.77 -30.39 -8.48
CA GLY A 310 1.74 -29.57 -9.21
C GLY A 310 2.21 -28.34 -8.43
N GLY A 311 2.08 -28.35 -7.09
CA GLY A 311 2.45 -27.24 -6.23
C GLY A 311 3.96 -26.99 -6.19
N THR A 312 4.32 -25.71 -6.25
CA THR A 312 5.69 -25.22 -6.03
C THR A 312 5.73 -24.33 -4.81
N ILE A 313 6.87 -24.30 -4.11
CA ILE A 313 7.07 -23.37 -3.00
C ILE A 313 7.10 -21.95 -3.57
N SER A 314 6.26 -21.08 -3.03
CA SER A 314 6.18 -19.68 -3.44
C SER A 314 7.09 -18.78 -2.61
N HIS A 315 7.11 -19.00 -1.29
CA HIS A 315 7.98 -18.30 -0.36
C HIS A 315 8.08 -19.06 0.97
N ILE A 316 9.12 -18.74 1.73
CA ILE A 316 9.36 -19.25 3.08
C ILE A 316 9.54 -18.07 4.03
N ASP A 317 8.73 -18.02 5.09
CA ASP A 317 8.84 -17.00 6.13
C ASP A 317 9.45 -17.60 7.41
N LEU A 318 10.49 -16.95 7.94
CA LEU A 318 11.11 -17.31 9.21
C LEU A 318 10.95 -16.16 10.19
N LYS A 319 10.27 -16.41 11.31
CA LYS A 319 10.06 -15.41 12.37
C LYS A 319 9.72 -16.05 13.70
N VAL A 320 9.88 -15.29 14.78
CA VAL A 320 9.35 -15.70 16.08
C VAL A 320 7.92 -15.21 16.22
N ASP A 321 6.99 -16.12 16.51
CA ASP A 321 5.56 -15.82 16.60
C ASP A 321 4.86 -16.76 17.60
N THR A 322 3.56 -16.59 17.78
CA THR A 322 2.75 -17.45 18.64
C THR A 322 2.57 -18.83 18.00
N ALA A 323 2.79 -19.89 18.77
CA ALA A 323 2.60 -21.27 18.30
C ALA A 323 1.17 -21.53 17.80
N PRO A 324 0.98 -22.38 16.78
CA PRO A 324 -0.35 -22.66 16.25
C PRO A 324 -1.26 -23.31 17.31
N GLY A 325 -2.43 -22.72 17.57
CA GLY A 325 -3.43 -23.29 18.48
C GLY A 325 -3.35 -22.85 19.95
N GLY A 326 -2.46 -21.92 20.31
CA GLY A 326 -2.36 -21.38 21.68
C GLY A 326 -2.77 -19.91 21.78
N SER A 327 -3.67 -19.59 22.72
CA SER A 327 -4.04 -18.20 23.06
C SER A 327 -3.12 -17.56 24.13
N ARG A 328 -2.10 -18.30 24.62
CA ARG A 328 -1.23 -17.87 25.74
C ARG A 328 0.16 -18.54 25.78
N THR A 329 0.67 -19.05 24.66
CA THR A 329 1.97 -19.74 24.62
C THR A 329 3.10 -18.73 24.46
N ALA A 330 4.26 -19.00 25.07
CA ALA A 330 5.48 -18.22 24.84
C ALA A 330 5.79 -18.16 23.32
N PRO A 331 6.35 -17.04 22.83
CA PRO A 331 6.75 -16.94 21.42
C PRO A 331 7.76 -18.03 21.06
N VAL A 332 7.55 -18.68 19.91
CA VAL A 332 8.40 -19.76 19.40
C VAL A 332 8.93 -19.39 18.02
N ALA A 333 10.13 -19.88 17.69
CA ALA A 333 10.68 -19.74 16.35
C ALA A 333 9.88 -20.62 15.37
N LEU A 334 9.39 -20.02 14.30
CA LEU A 334 8.57 -20.70 13.28
C LEU A 334 9.16 -20.51 11.89
N VAL A 335 9.08 -21.56 11.09
CA VAL A 335 9.32 -21.55 9.65
C VAL A 335 7.99 -21.85 8.96
N ARG A 336 7.49 -20.93 8.14
CA ARG A 336 6.27 -21.12 7.35
C ARG A 336 6.64 -21.35 5.90
N VAL A 337 6.15 -22.43 5.32
CA VAL A 337 6.41 -22.80 3.93
C VAL A 337 5.11 -22.71 3.16
N TYR A 338 5.05 -21.83 2.16
CA TYR A 338 3.86 -21.60 1.36
C TYR A 338 3.98 -22.28 0.00
N VAL A 339 3.01 -23.14 -0.33
CA VAL A 339 2.94 -23.83 -1.62
C VAL A 339 1.76 -23.31 -2.42
N ARG A 340 1.96 -23.09 -3.71
CA ARG A 340 0.93 -22.66 -4.66
C ARG A 340 1.13 -23.34 -6.02
N ASN A 341 0.05 -23.54 -6.76
CA ASN A 341 0.09 -23.97 -8.16
C ASN A 341 -0.47 -22.92 -9.15
N ALA A 342 -0.42 -23.26 -10.44
CA ALA A 342 -0.89 -22.40 -11.53
C ALA A 342 -2.41 -22.13 -11.49
N PHE A 343 -3.19 -23.00 -10.85
CA PHE A 343 -4.66 -22.87 -10.74
C PHE A 343 -5.10 -22.01 -9.55
N GLY A 344 -4.14 -21.49 -8.77
CA GLY A 344 -4.44 -20.66 -7.60
C GLY A 344 -4.71 -21.44 -6.33
N GLU A 345 -4.62 -22.78 -6.37
CA GLU A 345 -4.69 -23.64 -5.19
C GLU A 345 -3.44 -23.39 -4.33
N SER A 346 -3.64 -23.26 -3.02
CA SER A 346 -2.55 -22.94 -2.11
C SER A 346 -2.78 -23.51 -0.73
N GLY A 347 -1.67 -23.79 -0.06
CA GLY A 347 -1.62 -24.25 1.32
C GLY A 347 -0.31 -23.81 1.95
N TYR A 348 -0.19 -24.00 3.26
CA TYR A 348 1.07 -23.73 3.94
C TYR A 348 1.32 -24.64 5.14
N LEU A 349 2.58 -24.91 5.40
CA LEU A 349 3.04 -25.62 6.59
C LEU A 349 3.57 -24.62 7.61
N ILE A 350 3.42 -24.96 8.89
CA ILE A 350 4.14 -24.33 10.00
C ILE A 350 5.06 -25.38 10.59
N LEU A 351 6.35 -25.08 10.58
CA LEU A 351 7.43 -25.92 11.07
C LEU A 351 8.14 -25.23 12.24
N ASP A 352 8.81 -26.01 13.08
CA ASP A 352 9.87 -25.49 13.93
C ASP A 352 11.19 -25.37 13.15
N PRO A 353 12.24 -24.72 13.69
CA PRO A 353 13.53 -24.58 13.01
C PRO A 353 14.25 -25.91 12.78
N THR A 354 13.86 -26.98 13.48
CA THR A 354 14.42 -28.33 13.31
C THR A 354 13.75 -29.11 12.17
N GLY A 355 12.78 -28.48 11.47
CA GLY A 355 12.09 -29.05 10.32
C GLY A 355 10.88 -29.90 10.68
N VAL A 356 10.49 -29.98 11.95
CA VAL A 356 9.31 -30.74 12.40
C VAL A 356 8.04 -29.97 12.06
N VAL A 357 7.09 -30.64 11.42
CA VAL A 357 5.78 -30.07 11.08
C VAL A 357 4.96 -29.91 12.36
N LEU A 358 4.72 -28.66 12.76
CA LEU A 358 3.85 -28.32 13.89
C LEU A 358 2.38 -28.30 13.46
N ARG A 359 2.10 -27.82 12.25
CA ARG A 359 0.75 -27.76 11.69
C ARG A 359 0.76 -27.68 10.17
N ALA A 360 -0.20 -28.31 9.54
CA ALA A 360 -0.45 -28.19 8.10
C ALA A 360 -1.80 -27.51 7.83
N PHE A 361 -1.83 -26.67 6.80
CA PHE A 361 -3.03 -26.03 6.28
C PHE A 361 -3.16 -26.41 4.80
N PRO A 362 -3.63 -27.64 4.51
CA PRO A 362 -3.77 -28.13 3.15
C PRO A 362 -4.87 -27.37 2.41
N PHE A 363 -4.79 -27.39 1.07
CA PHE A 363 -5.87 -26.94 0.21
C PHE A 363 -7.06 -27.90 0.34
N THR A 364 -8.20 -27.35 0.75
CA THR A 364 -9.49 -28.02 0.78
C THR A 364 -10.33 -27.41 -0.33
N GLY A 365 -10.54 -28.16 -1.41
CA GLY A 365 -11.30 -27.74 -2.58
C GLY A 365 -12.77 -27.44 -2.31
#